data_AF-A0A812PUR9-F1
#
_entry.id   AF-A0A812PUR9-F1
#
_cell.length_a   1.000
_cell.length_b   1.000
_cell.length_c   1.000
_cell.angle_alpha   90.00
_cell.angle_beta   90.00
_cell.angle_gamma   90.00
#
_symmetry.space_group_name_H-M   'P 1'
#
loop_
_entity.id
_entity.type
_entity.pdbx_description
1 polymer ?
#
loop_
_entity_poly.entity_id
_entity_poly.type
_entity_poly.pdbx_seq_one_letter_code
_entity_poly.pdbx_strand_id
1 'polypeptide(L)'
;DWGHFMKYQLQQVDEMLAASMNHPSIMAWAWFNEGPSNNEAACQAYLQCSLRAAEADPTRFRTWASNKREEDKCLQYATAVSFNNYPAWYSDKHDLAAPKRQWTSSAAWARQNFPDKPFFISETGAGGLYEWSDNKTDAYWTLKYQQEVIDADVDTALADSNVSGLILWHFFDFKGSLAL
;
A
#
# COMPACT_ATOMS: atom_id res chain seq x y z
N ASP A 1 -4.50 12.10 22.96
CA ASP A 1 -5.93 12.02 23.29
C ASP A 1 -6.68 11.48 22.07
N TRP A 2 -7.33 10.32 22.22
CA TRP A 2 -8.05 9.63 21.16
C TRP A 2 -9.17 10.49 20.57
N GLY A 3 -9.94 11.18 21.43
CA GLY A 3 -11.07 12.01 20.98
C GLY A 3 -10.62 13.17 20.11
N HIS A 4 -9.52 13.82 20.50
CA HIS A 4 -8.91 14.90 19.72
C HIS A 4 -8.40 14.42 18.35
N PHE A 5 -7.69 13.30 18.31
CA PHE A 5 -7.20 12.72 17.05
C PHE A 5 -8.36 12.38 16.11
N MET A 6 -9.35 11.63 16.61
CA MET A 6 -10.48 11.19 15.79
C MET A 6 -11.35 12.33 15.28
N LYS A 7 -11.50 13.42 16.05
CA LYS A 7 -12.20 14.62 15.60
C LYS A 7 -11.59 15.15 14.29
N TYR A 8 -10.28 15.37 14.25
CA TYR A 8 -9.63 15.93 13.07
C TYR A 8 -9.46 14.90 11.95
N GLN A 9 -9.28 13.62 12.29
CA GLN A 9 -9.25 12.58 11.29
C GLN A 9 -10.57 12.49 10.51
N LEU A 10 -11.71 12.50 11.21
CA LEU A 10 -13.02 12.47 10.56
C LEU A 10 -13.28 13.75 9.77
N GLN A 11 -12.83 14.91 10.27
CA GLN A 11 -12.86 16.15 9.51
C GLN A 11 -12.08 16.03 8.18
N GLN A 12 -10.89 15.43 8.19
CA GLN A 12 -10.10 15.22 6.97
C GLN A 12 -10.77 14.26 5.99
N VAL A 13 -11.43 13.20 6.50
CA VAL A 13 -12.24 12.30 5.65
C VAL A 13 -13.37 13.07 4.97
N ASP A 14 -14.09 13.91 5.72
CA ASP A 14 -15.18 14.73 5.20
C ASP A 14 -14.70 15.74 4.14
N GLU A 15 -13.58 16.43 4.42
CA GLU A 15 -12.99 17.40 3.50
C GLU A 15 -12.48 16.73 2.22
N MET A 16 -11.81 15.57 2.32
CA MET A 16 -11.36 14.77 1.18
C MET A 16 -12.53 14.37 0.27
N LEU A 17 -13.61 13.84 0.86
CA LEU A 17 -14.81 13.43 0.15
C LEU A 17 -15.48 14.63 -0.52
N ALA A 18 -15.79 15.68 0.25
CA ALA A 18 -16.48 16.87 -0.25
C ALA A 18 -15.72 17.56 -1.39
N ALA A 19 -14.39 17.62 -1.31
CA ALA A 19 -13.57 18.24 -2.34
C ALA A 19 -13.58 17.45 -3.67
N SER A 20 -13.77 16.13 -3.61
CA SER A 20 -13.39 15.26 -4.73
C SER A 20 -14.46 14.26 -5.19
N MET A 21 -15.62 14.21 -4.55
CA MET A 21 -16.67 13.22 -4.78
C MET A 21 -17.15 13.11 -6.25
N ASN A 22 -17.11 14.22 -6.99
CA ASN A 22 -17.57 14.28 -8.39
C ASN A 22 -16.49 13.88 -9.41
N HIS A 23 -15.28 13.48 -8.98
CA HIS A 23 -14.23 13.04 -9.88
C HIS A 23 -14.37 11.54 -10.20
N PRO A 24 -14.66 11.18 -11.47
CA PRO A 24 -14.80 9.77 -11.86
C PRO A 24 -13.46 9.02 -11.87
N SER A 25 -12.33 9.75 -11.87
CA SER A 25 -10.99 9.16 -11.79
C SER A 25 -10.65 8.59 -10.41
N ILE A 26 -11.40 8.95 -9.36
CA ILE A 26 -11.19 8.43 -8.02
C ILE A 26 -11.91 7.09 -7.90
N MET A 27 -11.15 6.05 -7.56
CA MET A 27 -11.66 4.67 -7.40
C MET A 27 -11.75 4.22 -5.94
N ALA A 28 -10.96 4.85 -5.05
CA ALA A 28 -10.89 4.48 -3.65
C ALA A 28 -10.64 5.70 -2.75
N TRP A 29 -11.17 5.64 -1.53
CA TRP A 29 -10.86 6.52 -0.42
C TRP A 29 -9.99 5.78 0.57
N ALA A 30 -8.89 6.41 0.99
CA ALA A 30 -7.93 5.79 1.89
C ALA A 30 -7.54 6.69 3.05
N TRP A 31 -7.15 6.08 4.16
CA TRP A 31 -6.66 6.74 5.36
C TRP A 31 -5.53 5.92 5.97
N PHE A 32 -4.85 6.43 7.01
CA PHE A 32 -3.89 5.68 7.83
C PHE A 32 -2.84 4.87 7.05
N ASN A 33 -2.10 5.51 6.14
CA ASN A 33 -0.93 4.91 5.51
C ASN A 33 0.03 4.36 6.58
N GLU A 34 0.26 3.05 6.58
CA GLU A 34 1.10 2.33 7.54
C GLU A 34 0.74 2.56 9.02
N GLY A 35 -0.55 2.78 9.28
CA GLY A 35 -1.06 2.95 10.64
C GLY A 35 -0.86 1.70 11.52
N PRO A 36 -1.16 1.81 12.83
CA PRO A 36 -0.95 0.73 13.80
C PRO A 36 -2.04 -0.35 13.74
N SER A 37 -2.33 -0.88 12.54
CA SER A 37 -3.44 -1.81 12.29
C SER A 37 -3.23 -3.22 12.85
N ASN A 38 -2.04 -3.54 13.33
CA ASN A 38 -1.76 -4.74 14.12
C ASN A 38 -2.23 -4.63 15.60
N ASN A 39 -2.69 -3.45 16.02
CA ASN A 39 -3.30 -3.21 17.32
C ASN A 39 -4.83 -3.19 17.21
N GLU A 40 -5.49 -4.16 17.82
CA GLU A 40 -6.96 -4.28 17.82
C GLU A 40 -7.65 -3.01 18.35
N ALA A 41 -7.07 -2.36 19.37
CA ALA A 41 -7.61 -1.13 19.94
C ALA A 41 -7.59 0.04 18.94
N ALA A 42 -6.77 -0.01 17.89
CA ALA A 42 -6.78 0.98 16.83
C ALA A 42 -7.92 0.75 15.82
N CYS A 43 -8.44 -0.47 15.69
CA CYS A 43 -9.39 -0.82 14.64
C CYS A 43 -10.73 -0.05 14.71
N GLN A 44 -11.09 0.49 15.88
CA GLN A 44 -12.22 1.40 16.00
C GLN A 44 -12.04 2.66 15.12
N ALA A 45 -10.83 3.19 14.95
CA ALA A 45 -10.57 4.34 14.08
C ALA A 45 -10.84 4.01 12.61
N TYR A 46 -10.38 2.84 12.16
CA TYR A 46 -10.56 2.33 10.81
C TYR A 46 -12.04 2.11 10.49
N LEU A 47 -12.78 1.51 11.44
CA LEU A 47 -14.22 1.35 11.33
C LEU A 47 -14.94 2.70 11.21
N GLN A 48 -14.63 3.68 12.06
CA GLN A 48 -15.29 4.99 12.05
C GLN A 48 -15.05 5.73 10.73
N CYS A 49 -13.82 5.72 10.21
CA CYS A 49 -13.53 6.31 8.89
C CYS A 49 -14.27 5.57 7.76
N SER A 50 -14.33 4.24 7.82
CA SER A 50 -15.04 3.44 6.82
C SER A 50 -16.54 3.69 6.81
N LEU A 51 -17.17 3.74 7.99
CA LEU A 51 -18.59 4.06 8.10
C LEU A 51 -18.88 5.48 7.62
N ARG A 52 -18.03 6.46 8.00
CA ARG A 52 -18.18 7.86 7.58
C ARG A 52 -18.08 8.01 6.07
N ALA A 53 -17.09 7.36 5.45
CA ALA A 53 -16.94 7.38 4.00
C ALA A 53 -18.09 6.63 3.30
N ALA A 54 -18.57 5.51 3.85
CA ALA A 54 -19.68 4.75 3.27
C ALA A 54 -21.01 5.51 3.31
N GLU A 55 -21.25 6.32 4.35
CA GLU A 55 -22.43 7.18 4.47
C GLU A 55 -22.45 8.25 3.37
N ALA A 56 -21.30 8.86 3.08
CA ALA A 56 -21.18 9.91 2.07
C ALA A 56 -21.06 9.35 0.64
N ASP A 57 -20.29 8.28 0.45
CA ASP A 57 -20.02 7.67 -0.86
C ASP A 57 -19.95 6.12 -0.76
N PRO A 58 -21.06 5.43 -1.00
CA PRO A 58 -21.08 3.96 -1.03
C PRO A 58 -20.54 3.38 -2.34
N THR A 59 -20.19 4.20 -3.34
CA THR A 59 -19.91 3.75 -4.72
C THR A 59 -18.44 3.41 -4.99
N ARG A 60 -17.53 3.82 -4.10
CA ARG A 60 -16.08 3.64 -4.24
C ARG A 60 -15.50 2.74 -3.15
N PHE A 61 -14.31 2.20 -3.41
CA PHE A 61 -13.61 1.40 -2.42
C PHE A 61 -13.18 2.25 -1.22
N ARG A 62 -13.05 1.60 -0.06
CA ARG A 62 -12.57 2.15 1.21
C ARG A 62 -11.41 1.29 1.68
N THR A 63 -10.25 1.88 1.92
CA THR A 63 -9.04 1.10 2.20
C THR A 63 -7.98 1.90 2.98
N TRP A 64 -6.81 1.30 3.19
CA TRP A 64 -5.59 1.91 3.71
C TRP A 64 -4.40 1.08 3.29
N ALA A 65 -3.25 1.72 3.14
CA ALA A 65 -2.02 1.03 2.81
C ALA A 65 -1.40 0.43 4.09
N SER A 66 -1.34 -0.89 4.21
CA SER A 66 -0.84 -1.56 5.42
C SER A 66 0.54 -2.15 5.20
N ASN A 67 1.50 -1.79 6.06
CA ASN A 67 2.79 -2.49 6.17
C ASN A 67 2.77 -3.62 7.22
N LYS A 68 1.59 -3.94 7.79
CA LYS A 68 1.40 -5.05 8.73
C LYS A 68 1.01 -6.35 8.03
N ARG A 69 0.63 -6.27 6.75
CA ARG A 69 0.27 -7.40 5.90
C ARG A 69 -0.78 -8.30 6.58
N GLU A 70 -0.49 -9.59 6.73
CA GLU A 70 -1.37 -10.58 7.35
C GLU A 70 -1.60 -10.34 8.85
N GLU A 71 -0.80 -9.49 9.50
CA GLU A 71 -0.98 -9.08 10.91
C GLU A 71 -1.94 -7.89 11.08
N ASP A 72 -2.44 -7.31 9.99
CA ASP A 72 -3.46 -6.25 10.04
C ASP A 72 -4.79 -6.80 10.54
N LYS A 73 -5.20 -6.38 11.73
CA LYS A 73 -6.43 -6.84 12.40
C LYS A 73 -7.67 -6.07 11.96
N CYS A 74 -7.49 -4.98 11.24
CA CYS A 74 -8.57 -4.05 10.93
C CYS A 74 -9.18 -4.28 9.55
N LEU A 75 -8.58 -5.13 8.69
CA LEU A 75 -8.94 -5.34 7.27
C LEU A 75 -10.41 -5.71 7.03
N GLN A 76 -11.11 -6.25 8.03
CA GLN A 76 -12.56 -6.47 7.96
C GLN A 76 -13.35 -5.20 7.60
N TYR A 77 -12.84 -4.02 7.97
CA TYR A 77 -13.49 -2.72 7.73
C TYR A 77 -13.12 -2.06 6.38
N ALA A 78 -12.15 -2.61 5.64
CA ALA A 78 -11.86 -2.19 4.27
C ALA A 78 -12.79 -2.90 3.27
N THR A 79 -12.98 -2.34 2.08
CA THR A 79 -13.58 -3.04 0.94
C THR A 79 -12.55 -3.48 -0.10
N ALA A 80 -11.30 -3.04 0.03
CA ALA A 80 -10.16 -3.49 -0.75
C ALA A 80 -8.98 -3.70 0.20
N VAL A 81 -8.20 -4.76 0.02
CA VAL A 81 -6.99 -5.02 0.81
C VAL A 81 -5.81 -4.40 0.07
N SER A 82 -4.98 -3.61 0.75
CA SER A 82 -3.79 -3.02 0.14
C SER A 82 -2.58 -3.05 1.05
N PHE A 83 -1.47 -3.59 0.54
CA PHE A 83 -0.23 -3.75 1.31
C PHE A 83 0.93 -2.95 0.73
N ASN A 84 1.70 -2.36 1.63
CA ASN A 84 3.02 -1.81 1.36
C ASN A 84 4.05 -2.85 1.76
N ASN A 85 4.95 -3.20 0.83
CA ASN A 85 6.12 -4.00 1.17
C ASN A 85 7.23 -3.80 0.13
N TYR A 86 8.46 -4.06 0.56
CA TYR A 86 9.67 -3.78 -0.22
C TYR A 86 10.60 -5.00 -0.22
N PRO A 87 10.13 -6.16 -0.76
CA PRO A 87 10.96 -7.35 -0.91
C PRO A 87 12.15 -7.05 -1.83
N ALA A 88 13.29 -7.68 -1.57
CA ALA A 88 14.59 -7.38 -2.20
C ALA A 88 15.16 -5.97 -1.90
N TRP A 89 14.42 -5.05 -1.27
CA TRP A 89 14.92 -3.72 -0.94
C TRP A 89 15.16 -3.51 0.55
N TYR A 90 14.11 -3.60 1.38
CA TYR A 90 14.22 -3.49 2.84
C TYR A 90 14.33 -4.86 3.50
N SER A 91 13.50 -5.83 3.07
CA SER A 91 13.63 -7.24 3.45
C SER A 91 14.35 -8.01 2.35
N ASP A 92 14.97 -9.14 2.73
CA ASP A 92 15.53 -10.10 1.76
C ASP A 92 16.47 -9.45 0.73
N LYS A 93 17.32 -8.52 1.19
CA LYS A 93 18.19 -7.71 0.33
C LYS A 93 19.01 -8.61 -0.60
N HIS A 94 19.05 -8.23 -1.89
CA HIS A 94 19.72 -8.95 -2.98
C HIS A 94 19.06 -10.27 -3.42
N ASP A 95 17.91 -10.64 -2.85
CA ASP A 95 17.14 -11.80 -3.32
C ASP A 95 16.03 -11.37 -4.29
N LEU A 96 16.32 -11.37 -5.59
CA LEU A 96 15.37 -11.03 -6.64
C LEU A 96 14.21 -12.04 -6.80
N ALA A 97 14.23 -13.17 -6.09
CA ALA A 97 13.07 -14.06 -6.01
C ALA A 97 12.12 -13.68 -4.86
N ALA A 98 12.51 -12.75 -3.97
CA ALA A 98 11.68 -12.30 -2.85
C ALA A 98 10.37 -11.63 -3.29
N PRO A 99 10.32 -10.73 -4.30
CA PRO A 99 9.07 -10.18 -4.84
C PRO A 99 8.04 -11.25 -5.17
N LYS A 100 8.45 -12.25 -5.95
CA LYS A 100 7.59 -13.36 -6.36
C LYS A 100 7.02 -14.11 -5.17
N ARG A 101 7.87 -14.51 -4.22
CA ARG A 101 7.44 -15.27 -3.03
C ARG A 101 6.49 -14.45 -2.17
N GLN A 102 6.84 -13.19 -1.92
CA GLN A 102 6.06 -12.31 -1.06
C GLN A 102 4.68 -12.03 -1.64
N TRP A 103 4.61 -11.55 -2.88
CA TRP A 103 3.33 -11.09 -3.44
C TRP A 103 2.39 -12.24 -3.77
N THR A 104 2.91 -13.37 -4.27
CA THR A 104 2.08 -14.58 -4.45
C THR A 104 1.49 -15.04 -3.12
N SER A 105 2.30 -15.03 -2.04
CA SER A 105 1.82 -15.43 -0.71
C SER A 105 0.75 -14.47 -0.18
N SER A 106 0.99 -13.16 -0.24
CA SER A 106 0.03 -12.17 0.26
C SER A 106 -1.25 -12.13 -0.58
N ALA A 107 -1.18 -12.29 -1.90
CA ALA A 107 -2.35 -12.36 -2.76
C ALA A 107 -3.19 -13.61 -2.49
N ALA A 108 -2.55 -14.78 -2.33
CA ALA A 108 -3.23 -16.01 -1.95
C ALA A 108 -3.90 -15.88 -0.56
N TRP A 109 -3.20 -15.30 0.42
CA TRP A 109 -3.75 -15.06 1.75
C TRP A 109 -4.95 -14.10 1.71
N ALA A 110 -4.84 -12.99 0.96
CA ALA A 110 -5.93 -12.01 0.83
C ALA A 110 -7.16 -12.66 0.17
N ARG A 111 -6.97 -13.44 -0.90
CA ARG A 111 -8.04 -14.19 -1.56
C ARG A 111 -8.70 -15.21 -0.64
N GLN A 112 -7.93 -15.87 0.21
CA GLN A 112 -8.45 -16.87 1.16
C GLN A 112 -9.27 -16.23 2.29
N ASN A 113 -8.82 -15.12 2.86
CA ASN A 113 -9.43 -14.51 4.05
C ASN A 113 -10.48 -13.44 3.71
N PHE A 114 -10.36 -12.81 2.55
CA PHE A 114 -11.24 -11.74 2.08
C PHE A 114 -11.62 -11.95 0.61
N PRO A 115 -12.32 -13.05 0.27
CA PRO A 115 -12.53 -13.47 -1.11
C PRO A 115 -13.21 -12.40 -1.99
N ASP A 116 -14.07 -11.56 -1.43
CA ASP A 116 -14.81 -10.54 -2.18
C ASP A 116 -14.08 -9.19 -2.26
N LYS A 117 -12.88 -9.07 -1.69
CA LYS A 117 -12.11 -7.83 -1.68
C LYS A 117 -10.95 -7.92 -2.68
N PRO A 118 -10.81 -6.97 -3.62
CA PRO A 118 -9.64 -6.91 -4.48
C PRO A 118 -8.39 -6.67 -3.62
N PHE A 119 -7.26 -7.22 -4.06
CA PHE A 119 -5.96 -7.07 -3.41
C PHE A 119 -5.05 -6.17 -4.25
N PHE A 120 -4.52 -5.12 -3.65
CA PHE A 120 -3.60 -4.17 -4.27
C PHE A 120 -2.23 -4.20 -3.59
N ILE A 121 -1.19 -4.09 -4.40
CA ILE A 121 0.16 -3.73 -3.93
C ILE A 121 0.20 -2.21 -3.95
N SER A 122 0.02 -1.56 -2.79
CA SER A 122 -0.10 -0.09 -2.72
C SER A 122 1.24 0.64 -2.74
N GLU A 123 2.31 -0.03 -2.32
CA GLU A 123 3.67 0.43 -2.49
C GLU A 123 4.62 -0.75 -2.65
N THR A 124 5.52 -0.64 -3.63
CA THR A 124 6.70 -1.50 -3.77
C THR A 124 7.74 -0.85 -4.68
N GLY A 125 8.95 -1.40 -4.72
CA GLY A 125 10.05 -0.91 -5.54
C GLY A 125 11.37 -0.84 -4.80
N ALA A 126 12.31 -0.10 -5.38
CA ALA A 126 13.67 0.05 -4.88
C ALA A 126 14.21 1.44 -5.20
N GLY A 127 15.19 1.89 -4.40
CA GLY A 127 15.91 3.13 -4.66
C GLY A 127 16.98 2.96 -5.73
N GLY A 128 17.14 3.98 -6.57
CA GLY A 128 18.19 4.06 -7.59
C GLY A 128 18.80 5.46 -7.60
N LEU A 129 20.12 5.55 -7.49
CA LEU A 129 20.86 6.82 -7.56
C LEU A 129 21.19 7.13 -9.01
N TYR A 130 20.58 8.18 -9.56
CA TYR A 130 20.78 8.57 -10.95
C TYR A 130 22.25 8.91 -11.27
N GLU A 131 22.95 9.51 -10.32
CA GLU A 131 24.38 9.83 -10.44
C GLU A 131 25.27 8.59 -10.62
N TRP A 132 24.74 7.39 -10.36
CA TRP A 132 25.43 6.11 -10.57
C TRP A 132 25.01 5.43 -11.89
N SER A 133 24.43 6.16 -12.83
CA SER A 133 23.92 5.62 -14.10
C SER A 133 24.96 4.89 -14.97
N ASP A 134 26.25 5.23 -14.85
CA ASP A 134 27.34 4.51 -15.53
C ASP A 134 27.68 3.17 -14.88
N ASN A 135 27.24 2.94 -13.63
CA ASN A 135 27.42 1.66 -12.94
C ASN A 135 26.41 0.62 -13.47
N LYS A 136 26.93 -0.43 -14.12
CA LYS A 136 26.15 -1.55 -14.69
C LYS A 136 26.12 -2.81 -13.81
N THR A 137 26.63 -2.73 -12.57
CA THR A 137 26.48 -3.81 -11.59
C THR A 137 25.08 -3.82 -11.00
N ASP A 138 24.67 -4.95 -10.45
CA ASP A 138 23.43 -5.17 -9.70
C ASP A 138 23.60 -4.84 -8.20
N ALA A 139 24.50 -3.90 -7.88
CA ALA A 139 24.72 -3.48 -6.51
C ALA A 139 23.53 -2.65 -5.98
N TYR A 140 23.33 -2.65 -4.66
CA TYR A 140 22.32 -1.83 -3.98
C TYR A 140 22.45 -0.36 -4.40
N TRP A 141 21.32 0.34 -4.61
CA TRP A 141 21.22 1.72 -5.14
C TRP A 141 21.60 1.94 -6.61
N THR A 142 22.08 0.93 -7.35
CA THR A 142 22.29 1.09 -8.80
C THR A 142 20.96 1.13 -9.56
N LEU A 143 20.92 1.84 -10.69
CA LEU A 143 19.74 1.83 -11.57
C LEU A 143 19.43 0.43 -12.11
N LYS A 144 20.46 -0.40 -12.31
CA LYS A 144 20.28 -1.80 -12.72
C LYS A 144 19.55 -2.59 -11.64
N TYR A 145 20.00 -2.50 -10.39
CA TYR A 145 19.34 -3.21 -9.29
C TYR A 145 17.91 -2.72 -9.05
N GLN A 146 17.69 -1.39 -9.12
CA GLN A 146 16.34 -0.82 -9.06
C GLN A 146 15.44 -1.42 -10.14
N GLN A 147 15.93 -1.48 -11.39
CA GLN A 147 15.18 -2.05 -12.50
C GLN A 147 14.87 -3.53 -12.24
N GLU A 148 15.83 -4.33 -11.80
CA GLU A 148 15.64 -5.78 -11.56
C GLU A 148 14.61 -6.05 -10.45
N VAL A 149 14.57 -5.23 -9.39
CA VAL A 149 13.54 -5.34 -8.35
C VAL A 149 12.16 -4.96 -8.90
N ILE A 150 12.06 -3.83 -9.62
CA ILE A 150 10.79 -3.37 -10.22
C ILE A 150 10.26 -4.38 -11.23
N ASP A 151 11.12 -4.93 -12.10
CA ASP A 151 10.75 -5.95 -13.08
C ASP A 151 10.18 -7.18 -12.36
N ALA A 152 10.81 -7.63 -11.27
CA ALA A 152 10.33 -8.77 -10.48
C ALA A 152 8.99 -8.50 -9.75
N ASP A 153 8.79 -7.30 -9.21
CA ASP A 153 7.52 -6.88 -8.60
C ASP A 153 6.39 -6.83 -9.64
N VAL A 154 6.64 -6.17 -10.78
CA VAL A 154 5.66 -5.98 -11.86
C VAL A 154 5.31 -7.32 -12.52
N ASP A 155 6.30 -8.13 -12.88
CA ASP A 155 6.08 -9.44 -13.50
C ASP A 155 5.26 -10.36 -12.58
N THR A 156 5.52 -10.31 -11.27
CA THR A 156 4.74 -11.08 -10.30
C THR A 156 3.30 -10.59 -10.23
N ALA A 157 3.09 -9.28 -10.13
CA ALA A 157 1.75 -8.69 -10.06
C ALA A 157 0.92 -8.96 -11.32
N LEU A 158 1.54 -8.92 -12.51
CA LEU A 158 0.86 -9.18 -13.78
C LEU A 158 0.56 -10.67 -14.00
N ALA A 159 1.37 -11.57 -13.42
CA ALA A 159 1.20 -13.01 -13.58
C ALA A 159 0.17 -13.64 -12.62
N ASP A 160 -0.14 -12.99 -11.50
CA ASP A 160 -1.08 -13.50 -10.49
C ASP A 160 -2.46 -12.83 -10.60
N SER A 161 -3.47 -13.60 -11.03
CA SER A 161 -4.85 -13.12 -11.15
C SER A 161 -5.51 -12.71 -9.83
N ASN A 162 -4.91 -13.03 -8.68
CA ASN A 162 -5.37 -12.56 -7.38
C ASN A 162 -4.89 -11.14 -7.05
N VAL A 163 -3.93 -10.60 -7.80
CA VAL A 163 -3.49 -9.20 -7.69
C VAL A 163 -4.36 -8.34 -8.60
N SER A 164 -5.06 -7.38 -8.01
CA SER A 164 -5.98 -6.47 -8.70
C SER A 164 -5.30 -5.18 -9.18
N GLY A 165 -4.10 -4.88 -8.67
CA GLY A 165 -3.30 -3.75 -9.14
C GLY A 165 -2.03 -3.56 -8.33
N LEU A 166 -1.11 -2.79 -8.89
CA LEU A 166 0.17 -2.44 -8.30
C LEU A 166 0.45 -0.94 -8.49
N ILE A 167 0.95 -0.30 -7.45
CA ILE A 167 1.41 1.09 -7.44
C ILE A 167 2.89 1.10 -7.04
N LEU A 168 3.75 1.55 -7.95
CA LEU A 168 5.18 1.69 -7.68
C LEU A 168 5.44 2.89 -6.78
N TRP A 169 6.26 2.68 -5.75
CA TRP A 169 6.79 3.74 -4.91
C TRP A 169 8.22 4.09 -5.37
N HIS A 170 8.45 5.24 -6.01
CA HIS A 170 7.51 6.32 -6.36
C HIS A 170 7.73 6.74 -7.83
N PHE A 171 6.73 7.36 -8.43
CA PHE A 171 6.84 7.98 -9.76
C PHE A 171 8.00 8.98 -9.92
N PHE A 172 8.33 9.77 -8.88
CA PHE A 172 9.44 10.72 -8.90
C PHE A 172 10.12 10.74 -7.53
N ASP A 173 11.43 11.05 -7.52
CA ASP A 173 12.12 11.40 -6.30
C ASP A 173 11.45 12.59 -5.61
N PHE A 174 11.36 12.52 -4.29
CA PHE A 174 10.78 13.59 -3.48
C PHE A 174 11.66 13.86 -2.26
N LYS A 175 11.46 15.02 -1.65
CA LYS A 175 12.22 15.42 -0.47
C LYS A 175 11.81 14.58 0.74
N GLY A 176 12.64 13.62 1.12
CA GLY A 176 12.61 13.00 2.44
C GLY A 176 13.46 13.78 3.45
N SER A 177 13.07 13.79 4.72
CA SER A 177 14.04 14.08 5.78
C SER A 177 14.95 12.87 5.93
N LEU A 178 16.26 13.06 6.09
CA LEU A 178 17.18 12.00 6.55
C LEU A 178 16.74 11.55 7.95
N ALA A 179 15.91 10.52 8.00
CA ALA A 179 15.65 9.73 9.19
C ALA A 179 15.82 8.27 8.75
N LEU A 180 17.09 7.86 8.69
CA LEU A 180 17.49 6.45 8.78
C LEU A 180 17.34 6.02 10.25
#